data_AF-A0A1H0ZZW5-F1
#
_entry.id   AF-A0A1H0ZZW5-F1
#
_cell.length_a   1.000
_cell.length_b   1.000
_cell.length_c   1.000
_cell.angle_alpha   90.00
_cell.angle_beta   90.00
_cell.angle_gamma   90.00
#
_symmetry.space_group_name_H-M   'P 1'
#
loop_
_entity.id
_entity.type
_entity.pdbx_description
1 polymer ?
#
loop_
_entity_poly.entity_id
_entity_poly.type
_entity_poly.pdbx_seq_one_letter_code
_entity_poly.pdbx_strand_id
1 'polypeptide(L)'
;MKPRRRTNSVPVEGSTSRSKKKRNLWIAGAVAGALVLGGAVATPLILQSIRDRELAELKAEIGHTYGRIDETSADREAALALSSFHHAEAVGFVQKLGELGKITEPILSKAQAKGLADAAATAGEALGDAPEKSEERSAAVALVESKVAEMQAADADAAAAAEKAKEDVPEATAPASFLAVTVEDVRGMIGEDSGAAHAEPDVRAPKDGDVVAAARAELKWAKAELKEVQGAVDAEGALSSTYTAAVADTLPALVAAADGAPAQAKAVLKSAAKAGNAAGKMTAAAETAQASAADDTVTAVRLRAEVAAYVAAAQNAQKAHAKTVAEEKAAAAAEEAAAGGEYIADDGTYTGEGGYDAGGGWAPVEAGDGGWTGGEGTGGGSAPAGGGSSSGGGSGGAGGGAPAGGGSGGGAPVGGGGGGGGGAPAGGGGGGVTPPATSCPPGTYPSGSWDNITGVHCFADGEEGGWG
;
A
#
# COMPACT_ATOMS: atom_id res chain seq x y z
N MET A 1 13.78 -61.30 3.83
CA MET A 1 12.88 -62.46 3.59
C MET A 1 12.37 -62.43 2.14
N LYS A 2 12.91 -63.27 1.27
CA LYS A 2 12.23 -63.91 0.13
C LYS A 2 12.16 -65.41 0.49
N PRO A 3 11.36 -66.32 -0.13
CA PRO A 3 10.55 -66.19 -1.35
C PRO A 3 9.17 -66.94 -1.29
N ARG A 4 8.39 -66.93 -2.38
CA ARG A 4 7.75 -68.17 -2.88
C ARG A 4 7.45 -68.10 -4.37
N ARG A 5 8.22 -68.92 -5.12
CA ARG A 5 7.92 -69.43 -6.46
C ARG A 5 6.76 -70.42 -6.36
N ARG A 6 5.89 -70.47 -7.38
CA ARG A 6 5.18 -71.69 -7.77
C ARG A 6 5.65 -72.11 -9.16
N THR A 7 6.30 -73.26 -9.17
CA THR A 7 6.55 -74.13 -10.31
C THR A 7 5.26 -74.88 -10.66
N ASN A 8 5.01 -75.10 -11.94
CA ASN A 8 4.38 -76.33 -12.41
C ASN A 8 4.98 -76.70 -13.76
N SER A 9 5.32 -77.97 -13.88
CA SER A 9 6.04 -78.59 -14.98
C SER A 9 5.38 -79.93 -15.35
N VAL A 10 5.66 -80.36 -16.59
CA VAL A 10 5.67 -81.75 -17.13
C VAL A 10 4.33 -82.26 -17.76
N PRO A 11 4.31 -83.11 -18.84
CA PRO A 11 5.41 -83.75 -19.61
C PRO A 11 5.45 -83.58 -21.14
N VAL A 12 6.55 -84.15 -21.66
CA VAL A 12 7.06 -84.40 -23.02
C VAL A 12 6.41 -85.62 -23.70
N GLU A 13 6.27 -85.60 -25.04
CA GLU A 13 6.48 -86.66 -26.06
C GLU A 13 5.90 -86.11 -27.39
N GLY A 14 6.48 -86.14 -28.59
CA GLY A 14 7.53 -86.95 -29.20
C GLY A 14 6.97 -87.60 -30.49
N SER A 15 7.05 -86.96 -31.68
CA SER A 15 6.98 -87.71 -32.97
C SER A 15 7.43 -86.90 -34.21
N THR A 16 8.57 -87.33 -34.76
CA THR A 16 8.92 -87.50 -36.19
C THR A 16 8.44 -86.54 -37.30
N SER A 17 9.43 -85.86 -37.87
CA SER A 17 9.66 -85.51 -39.28
C SER A 17 8.81 -86.25 -40.34
N ARG A 18 8.15 -85.47 -41.22
CA ARG A 18 7.95 -85.79 -42.65
C ARG A 18 7.66 -84.52 -43.48
N SER A 19 8.21 -84.51 -44.69
CA SER A 19 8.40 -83.41 -45.63
C SER A 19 7.18 -82.48 -45.91
N LYS A 20 7.37 -81.16 -45.78
CA LYS A 20 6.40 -80.13 -46.21
C LYS A 20 7.01 -79.00 -47.07
N LYS A 21 7.97 -79.31 -47.95
CA LYS A 21 8.59 -78.29 -48.83
C LYS A 21 7.72 -77.82 -50.01
N LYS A 22 6.55 -78.43 -50.28
CA LYS A 22 5.70 -78.07 -51.44
C LYS A 22 4.31 -77.50 -51.10
N ARG A 23 3.98 -77.31 -49.82
CA ARG A 23 2.70 -76.70 -49.39
C ARG A 23 2.79 -75.23 -48.97
N ASN A 24 4.00 -74.71 -48.74
CA ASN A 24 4.19 -73.32 -48.27
C ASN A 24 4.17 -72.27 -49.39
N LEU A 25 4.22 -72.66 -50.67
CA LEU A 25 4.20 -71.70 -51.77
C LEU A 25 2.78 -71.24 -52.16
N TRP A 26 1.75 -72.03 -51.86
CA TRP A 26 0.35 -71.68 -52.19
C TRP A 26 -0.36 -70.87 -51.09
N ILE A 27 0.13 -70.92 -49.85
CA ILE A 27 -0.40 -70.11 -48.74
C ILE A 27 0.20 -68.69 -48.77
N ALA A 28 1.44 -68.54 -49.25
CA ALA A 28 2.08 -67.23 -49.38
C ALA A 28 1.39 -66.32 -50.44
N GLY A 29 0.84 -66.90 -51.51
CA GLY A 29 0.09 -66.14 -52.53
C GLY A 29 -1.32 -65.69 -52.07
N ALA A 30 -1.99 -66.48 -51.22
CA ALA A 30 -3.33 -66.14 -50.72
C ALA A 30 -3.30 -65.12 -49.56
N VAL A 31 -2.24 -65.11 -48.75
CA VAL A 31 -2.08 -64.12 -47.67
C VAL A 31 -1.71 -62.74 -48.22
N ALA A 32 -0.96 -62.65 -49.33
CA ALA A 32 -0.67 -61.38 -49.99
C ALA A 32 -1.90 -60.79 -50.70
N GLY A 33 -2.77 -61.61 -51.31
CA GLY A 33 -4.03 -61.14 -51.92
C GLY A 33 -5.09 -60.69 -50.90
N ALA A 34 -5.17 -61.36 -49.74
CA ALA A 34 -6.08 -60.98 -48.66
C ALA A 34 -5.61 -59.73 -47.88
N LEU A 35 -4.30 -59.45 -47.83
CA LEU A 35 -3.77 -58.21 -47.23
C LEU A 35 -3.99 -56.98 -48.13
N VAL A 36 -4.02 -57.12 -49.45
CA VAL A 36 -4.27 -56.00 -50.37
C VAL A 36 -5.76 -55.65 -50.48
N LEU A 37 -6.66 -56.63 -50.37
CA LEU A 37 -8.12 -56.38 -50.34
C LEU A 37 -8.67 -56.10 -48.93
N GLY A 38 -8.07 -56.65 -47.87
CA GLY A 38 -8.44 -56.34 -46.47
C GLY A 38 -7.79 -55.04 -45.94
N GLY A 39 -6.63 -54.64 -46.48
CA GLY A 39 -5.97 -53.39 -46.13
C GLY A 39 -6.77 -52.15 -46.54
N ALA A 40 -7.49 -52.16 -47.66
CA ALA A 40 -8.26 -51.02 -48.12
C ALA A 40 -9.48 -50.67 -47.22
N VAL A 41 -10.00 -51.64 -46.46
CA VAL A 41 -11.18 -51.46 -45.57
C VAL A 41 -10.77 -51.21 -44.11
N ALA A 42 -9.64 -51.77 -43.66
CA ALA A 42 -9.13 -51.55 -42.29
C ALA A 42 -8.36 -50.24 -42.12
N THR A 43 -7.67 -49.76 -43.17
CA THR A 43 -6.90 -48.50 -43.12
C THR A 43 -7.73 -47.26 -42.78
N PRO A 44 -8.94 -47.03 -43.33
CA PRO A 44 -9.76 -45.88 -42.94
C PRO A 44 -10.22 -45.93 -41.48
N LEU A 45 -10.53 -47.12 -40.93
CA LEU A 45 -10.92 -47.27 -39.52
C LEU A 45 -9.75 -46.99 -38.56
N ILE A 46 -8.54 -47.45 -38.91
CA ILE A 46 -7.34 -47.18 -38.12
C ILE A 46 -7.02 -45.68 -38.14
N LEU A 47 -7.06 -45.03 -39.32
CA LEU A 47 -6.84 -43.59 -39.45
C LEU A 47 -7.91 -42.76 -38.72
N GLN A 48 -9.17 -43.18 -38.75
CA GLN A 48 -10.23 -42.53 -37.99
C GLN A 48 -9.99 -42.67 -36.48
N SER A 49 -9.64 -43.87 -36.00
CA SER A 49 -9.34 -44.08 -34.57
C SER A 49 -8.13 -43.28 -34.07
N ILE A 50 -7.13 -43.03 -34.93
CA ILE A 50 -5.99 -42.17 -34.60
C ILE A 50 -6.44 -40.70 -34.50
N ARG A 51 -7.23 -40.22 -35.46
CA ARG A 51 -7.77 -38.85 -35.43
C ARG A 51 -8.70 -38.63 -34.24
N ASP A 52 -9.53 -39.61 -33.88
CA ASP A 52 -10.44 -39.51 -32.75
C ASP A 52 -9.68 -39.43 -31.43
N ARG A 53 -8.58 -40.19 -31.27
CA ARG A 53 -7.70 -40.10 -30.10
C ARG A 53 -6.98 -38.76 -30.03
N GLU A 54 -6.40 -38.31 -31.14
CA GLU A 54 -5.72 -37.02 -31.20
C GLU A 54 -6.69 -35.87 -30.89
N LEU A 55 -7.91 -35.92 -31.44
CA LEU A 55 -8.93 -34.93 -31.15
C LEU A 55 -9.37 -34.96 -29.68
N ALA A 56 -9.48 -36.15 -29.06
CA ALA A 56 -9.80 -36.27 -27.64
C ALA A 56 -8.69 -35.70 -26.75
N GLU A 57 -7.42 -35.95 -27.08
CA GLU A 57 -6.26 -35.38 -26.38
C GLU A 57 -6.22 -33.86 -26.51
N LEU A 58 -6.40 -33.33 -27.74
CA LEU A 58 -6.45 -31.89 -27.96
C LEU A 58 -7.61 -31.22 -27.22
N LYS A 59 -8.80 -31.83 -27.20
CA LYS A 59 -9.94 -31.30 -26.43
C LYS A 59 -9.65 -31.27 -24.92
N ALA A 60 -9.01 -32.31 -24.39
CA ALA A 60 -8.62 -32.34 -22.98
C ALA A 60 -7.58 -31.26 -22.67
N GLU A 61 -6.59 -31.06 -23.54
CA GLU A 61 -5.56 -30.03 -23.37
C GLU A 61 -6.13 -28.60 -23.50
N ILE A 62 -7.06 -28.40 -24.44
CA ILE A 62 -7.80 -27.14 -24.58
C ILE A 62 -8.61 -26.86 -23.30
N GLY A 63 -9.38 -27.83 -22.81
CA GLY A 63 -10.16 -27.69 -21.57
C GLY A 63 -9.28 -27.38 -20.36
N HIS A 64 -8.15 -28.07 -20.21
CA HIS A 64 -7.16 -27.77 -19.17
C HIS A 64 -6.56 -26.37 -19.32
N THR A 65 -6.28 -25.92 -20.55
CA THR A 65 -5.74 -24.58 -20.79
C THR A 65 -6.76 -23.50 -20.44
N TYR A 66 -8.03 -23.66 -20.82
CA TYR A 66 -9.10 -22.73 -20.42
C TYR A 66 -9.31 -22.69 -18.91
N GLY A 67 -9.29 -23.83 -18.22
CA GLY A 67 -9.36 -23.84 -16.74
C GLY A 67 -8.21 -23.04 -16.10
N ARG A 68 -7.00 -23.09 -16.68
CA ARG A 68 -5.88 -22.24 -16.23
C ARG A 68 -6.08 -20.76 -16.56
N ILE A 69 -6.75 -20.43 -17.67
CA ILE A 69 -7.08 -19.04 -18.00
C ILE A 69 -8.08 -18.50 -16.97
N ASP A 70 -9.10 -19.28 -16.59
CA ASP A 70 -10.07 -18.89 -15.54
C ASP A 70 -9.34 -18.60 -14.22
N GLU A 71 -8.49 -19.52 -13.77
CA GLU A 71 -7.70 -19.36 -12.54
C GLU A 71 -6.79 -18.12 -12.59
N THR A 72 -6.07 -17.93 -13.69
CA THR A 72 -5.16 -16.78 -13.86
C THR A 72 -5.93 -15.47 -14.01
N SER A 73 -7.15 -15.50 -14.53
CA SER A 73 -8.01 -14.32 -14.63
C SER A 73 -8.50 -13.87 -13.27
N ALA A 74 -8.80 -14.80 -12.35
CA ALA A 74 -9.06 -14.48 -10.96
C ALA A 74 -7.82 -13.89 -10.26
N ASP A 75 -6.62 -14.45 -10.52
CA ASP A 75 -5.36 -13.88 -10.03
C ASP A 75 -5.14 -12.45 -10.58
N ARG A 76 -5.53 -12.19 -11.82
CA ARG A 76 -5.45 -10.87 -12.46
C ARG A 76 -6.38 -9.86 -11.79
N GLU A 77 -7.63 -10.23 -11.51
CA GLU A 77 -8.58 -9.39 -10.79
C GLU A 77 -8.04 -9.02 -9.40
N ALA A 78 -7.55 -10.02 -8.65
CA ALA A 78 -6.92 -9.82 -7.36
C ALA A 78 -5.68 -8.91 -7.44
N ALA A 79 -4.81 -9.10 -8.44
CA ALA A 79 -3.61 -8.29 -8.63
C ALA A 79 -3.93 -6.83 -9.00
N LEU A 80 -4.93 -6.60 -9.85
CA LEU A 80 -5.41 -5.25 -10.20
C LEU A 80 -5.93 -4.48 -8.99
N ALA A 81 -6.70 -5.15 -8.13
CA ALA A 81 -7.20 -4.56 -6.90
C ALA A 81 -6.04 -4.28 -5.93
N LEU A 82 -5.18 -5.27 -5.69
CA LEU A 82 -4.09 -5.17 -4.73
C LEU A 82 -3.10 -4.06 -5.09
N SER A 83 -2.68 -3.94 -6.35
CA SER A 83 -1.75 -2.88 -6.76
C SER A 83 -2.35 -1.48 -6.57
N SER A 84 -3.67 -1.35 -6.75
CA SER A 84 -4.41 -0.11 -6.50
C SER A 84 -4.43 0.26 -5.02
N PHE A 85 -4.67 -0.71 -4.13
CA PHE A 85 -4.63 -0.50 -2.69
C PHE A 85 -3.21 -0.23 -2.18
N HIS A 86 -2.22 -0.99 -2.65
CA HIS A 86 -0.81 -0.75 -2.33
C HIS A 86 -0.39 0.67 -2.70
N HIS A 87 -0.72 1.13 -3.91
CA HIS A 87 -0.44 2.50 -4.31
C HIS A 87 -1.12 3.51 -3.39
N ALA A 88 -2.42 3.36 -3.12
CA ALA A 88 -3.17 4.30 -2.28
C ALA A 88 -2.63 4.35 -0.84
N GLU A 89 -2.33 3.21 -0.23
CA GLU A 89 -1.76 3.12 1.10
C GLU A 89 -0.33 3.67 1.15
N ALA A 90 0.50 3.35 0.16
CA ALA A 90 1.86 3.85 0.07
C ALA A 90 1.90 5.38 -0.09
N VAL A 91 1.05 5.96 -0.93
CA VAL A 91 0.91 7.42 -1.05
C VAL A 91 0.49 8.04 0.28
N GLY A 92 -0.52 7.46 0.95
CA GLY A 92 -0.96 7.93 2.26
C GLY A 92 0.12 7.80 3.35
N PHE A 93 0.93 6.74 3.29
CA PHE A 93 2.08 6.52 4.16
C PHE A 93 3.14 7.62 3.95
N VAL A 94 3.55 7.84 2.69
CA VAL A 94 4.58 8.82 2.31
C VAL A 94 4.17 10.24 2.67
N GLN A 95 2.90 10.62 2.43
CA GLN A 95 2.39 11.93 2.82
C GLN A 95 2.52 12.17 4.33
N LYS A 96 2.07 11.20 5.13
CA LYS A 96 2.16 11.28 6.61
C LYS A 96 3.61 11.28 7.08
N LEU A 97 4.51 10.56 6.40
CA LEU A 97 5.95 10.60 6.69
C LEU A 97 6.54 11.99 6.42
N GLY A 98 6.17 12.61 5.28
CA GLY A 98 6.57 13.97 4.95
C GLY A 98 6.03 15.01 5.94
N GLU A 99 4.83 14.81 6.49
CA GLU A 99 4.30 15.64 7.58
C GLU A 99 5.11 15.52 8.87
N LEU A 100 5.55 14.31 9.23
CA LEU A 100 6.47 14.11 10.35
C LEU A 100 7.80 14.84 10.10
N GLY A 101 8.32 14.81 8.88
CA GLY A 101 9.54 15.52 8.49
C GLY A 101 9.46 17.05 8.57
N LYS A 102 8.25 17.64 8.68
CA LYS A 102 8.06 19.09 8.92
C LYS A 102 8.18 19.47 10.40
N ILE A 103 8.09 18.48 11.30
CA ILE A 103 8.13 18.70 12.73
C ILE A 103 9.58 18.70 13.16
N THR A 104 10.03 19.82 13.71
CA THR A 104 11.45 20.04 14.07
C THR A 104 11.59 20.26 15.57
N GLU A 105 12.63 20.98 15.98
CA GLU A 105 12.99 21.18 17.36
C GLU A 105 11.85 21.86 18.16
N PRO A 106 11.66 21.48 19.43
CA PRO A 106 12.46 20.53 20.20
C PRO A 106 11.98 19.07 20.09
N ILE A 107 10.97 18.75 19.28
CA ILE A 107 10.34 17.42 19.26
C ILE A 107 11.17 16.41 18.46
N LEU A 108 11.65 16.81 17.29
CA LEU A 108 12.62 16.07 16.50
C LEU A 108 13.84 16.96 16.27
N SER A 109 15.04 16.38 16.23
CA SER A 109 16.20 17.15 15.77
C SER A 109 16.03 17.55 14.31
N LYS A 110 16.69 18.64 13.89
CA LYS A 110 16.70 19.06 12.48
C LYS A 110 17.17 17.95 11.54
N ALA A 111 18.14 17.14 11.96
CA ALA A 111 18.66 16.03 11.17
C ALA A 111 17.61 14.91 10.99
N GLN A 112 16.89 14.54 12.05
CA GLN A 112 15.82 13.53 11.97
C GLN A 112 14.65 14.01 11.12
N ALA A 113 14.19 15.25 11.34
CA ALA A 113 13.11 15.84 10.55
C ALA A 113 13.48 15.88 9.05
N LYS A 114 14.70 16.31 8.74
CA LYS A 114 15.22 16.27 7.37
C LYS A 114 15.30 14.85 6.81
N GLY A 115 15.80 13.88 7.58
CA GLY A 115 15.87 12.48 7.13
C GLY A 115 14.51 11.89 6.79
N LEU A 116 13.48 12.18 7.59
CA LEU A 116 12.10 11.76 7.30
C LEU A 116 11.53 12.46 6.06
N ALA A 117 11.79 13.77 5.91
CA ALA A 117 11.34 14.53 4.74
C ALA A 117 12.01 14.05 3.44
N ASP A 118 13.33 13.82 3.47
CA ASP A 118 14.11 13.32 2.34
C ASP A 118 13.64 11.89 1.97
N ALA A 119 13.45 11.00 2.96
CA ALA A 119 12.91 9.66 2.73
C ALA A 119 11.49 9.67 2.14
N ALA A 120 10.62 10.57 2.62
CA ALA A 120 9.29 10.75 2.04
C ALA A 120 9.36 11.25 0.59
N ALA A 121 10.25 12.19 0.28
CA ALA A 121 10.44 12.68 -1.08
C ALA A 121 10.92 11.55 -2.02
N THR A 122 11.94 10.79 -1.62
CA THR A 122 12.46 9.67 -2.40
C THR A 122 11.42 8.56 -2.59
N ALA A 123 10.71 8.17 -1.54
CA ALA A 123 9.63 7.19 -1.66
C ALA A 123 8.50 7.72 -2.57
N GLY A 124 8.14 8.99 -2.45
CA GLY A 124 7.13 9.62 -3.31
C GLY A 124 7.51 9.63 -4.79
N GLU A 125 8.79 9.88 -5.11
CA GLU A 125 9.30 9.76 -6.48
C GLU A 125 9.25 8.31 -7.00
N ALA A 126 9.58 7.34 -6.14
CA ALA A 126 9.56 5.92 -6.48
C ALA A 126 8.14 5.35 -6.72
N LEU A 127 7.12 5.89 -6.04
CA LEU A 127 5.73 5.49 -6.26
C LEU A 127 5.20 5.87 -7.65
N GLY A 128 5.74 6.93 -8.25
CA GLY A 128 5.34 7.37 -9.58
C GLY A 128 3.86 7.76 -9.67
N ASP A 129 3.28 7.54 -10.85
CA ASP A 129 1.87 7.79 -11.11
C ASP A 129 0.99 6.64 -10.61
N ALA A 130 -0.26 6.97 -10.27
CA ALA A 130 -1.27 5.97 -9.95
C ALA A 130 -1.48 5.01 -11.14
N PRO A 131 -1.78 3.73 -10.86
CA PRO A 131 -2.05 2.77 -11.92
C PRO A 131 -3.22 3.23 -12.80
N GLU A 132 -3.16 2.86 -14.09
CA GLU A 132 -4.16 3.30 -15.07
C GLU A 132 -5.58 2.89 -14.64
N LYS A 133 -6.50 3.86 -14.69
CA LYS A 133 -7.91 3.63 -14.37
C LYS A 133 -8.59 2.93 -15.54
N SER A 134 -8.93 1.66 -15.36
CA SER A 134 -9.82 0.91 -16.26
C SER A 134 -11.12 0.54 -15.55
N GLU A 135 -12.16 0.23 -16.31
CA GLU A 135 -13.42 -0.30 -15.76
C GLU A 135 -13.17 -1.61 -15.00
N GLU A 136 -12.31 -2.48 -15.54
CA GLU A 136 -11.92 -3.75 -14.92
C GLU A 136 -11.24 -3.54 -13.56
N ARG A 137 -10.24 -2.65 -13.47
CA ARG A 137 -9.58 -2.32 -12.20
C ARG A 137 -10.58 -1.74 -11.20
N SER A 138 -11.47 -0.87 -11.65
CA SER A 138 -12.47 -0.25 -10.78
C SER A 138 -13.46 -1.28 -10.22
N ALA A 139 -13.87 -2.25 -11.04
CA ALA A 139 -14.72 -3.37 -10.61
C ALA A 139 -13.99 -4.27 -9.60
N ALA A 140 -12.72 -4.62 -9.88
CA ALA A 140 -11.89 -5.42 -8.99
C ALA A 140 -11.71 -4.75 -7.61
N VAL A 141 -11.39 -3.45 -7.60
CA VAL A 141 -11.27 -2.66 -6.37
C VAL A 141 -12.59 -2.65 -5.59
N ALA A 142 -13.71 -2.36 -6.25
CA ALA A 142 -15.02 -2.31 -5.60
C ALA A 142 -15.44 -3.67 -5.01
N LEU A 143 -15.11 -4.78 -5.68
CA LEU A 143 -15.36 -6.13 -5.17
C LEU A 143 -14.58 -6.39 -3.87
N VAL A 144 -13.28 -6.09 -3.86
CA VAL A 144 -12.43 -6.26 -2.67
C VAL A 144 -12.86 -5.31 -1.54
N GLU A 145 -13.20 -4.05 -1.83
CA GLU A 145 -13.73 -3.12 -0.83
C GLU A 145 -15.00 -3.65 -0.17
N SER A 146 -15.92 -4.22 -0.96
CA SER A 146 -17.15 -4.84 -0.45
C SER A 146 -16.84 -6.01 0.49
N LYS A 147 -15.92 -6.91 0.09
CA LYS A 147 -15.53 -8.06 0.92
C LYS A 147 -14.82 -7.66 2.20
N VAL A 148 -13.94 -6.67 2.15
CA VAL A 148 -13.30 -6.13 3.37
C VAL A 148 -14.33 -5.49 4.29
N ALA A 149 -15.31 -4.75 3.77
CA ALA A 149 -16.38 -4.20 4.58
C ALA A 149 -17.24 -5.29 5.27
N GLU A 150 -17.53 -6.40 4.56
CA GLU A 150 -18.20 -7.57 5.14
C GLU A 150 -17.38 -8.20 6.28
N MET A 151 -16.07 -8.41 6.08
CA MET A 151 -15.17 -8.93 7.11
C MET A 151 -15.07 -8.00 8.32
N GLN A 152 -14.94 -6.69 8.11
CA GLN A 152 -14.90 -5.71 9.20
C GLN A 152 -16.19 -5.69 10.02
N ALA A 153 -17.34 -5.83 9.36
CA ALA A 153 -18.62 -5.94 10.06
C ALA A 153 -18.70 -7.22 10.91
N ALA A 154 -18.26 -8.35 10.35
CA ALA A 154 -18.19 -9.62 11.08
C ALA A 154 -17.23 -9.56 12.28
N ASP A 155 -16.06 -8.95 12.11
CA ASP A 155 -15.09 -8.74 13.19
C ASP A 155 -15.66 -7.86 14.30
N ALA A 156 -16.39 -6.80 13.95
CA ALA A 156 -17.05 -5.92 14.92
C ALA A 156 -18.15 -6.65 15.72
N ASP A 157 -18.97 -7.45 15.03
CA ASP A 157 -20.00 -8.27 15.67
C ASP A 157 -19.39 -9.34 16.58
N ALA A 158 -18.30 -9.97 16.16
CA ALA A 158 -17.57 -10.97 16.93
C ALA A 158 -16.94 -10.35 18.19
N ALA A 159 -16.34 -9.15 18.06
CA ALA A 159 -15.80 -8.41 19.20
C ALA A 159 -16.89 -8.02 20.21
N ALA A 160 -18.04 -7.54 19.72
CA ALA A 160 -19.19 -7.20 20.58
C ALA A 160 -19.77 -8.44 21.28
N ALA A 161 -19.81 -9.59 20.59
CA ALA A 161 -20.25 -10.85 21.18
C ALA A 161 -19.28 -11.34 22.27
N ALA A 162 -17.98 -11.28 22.03
CA ALA A 162 -16.93 -11.63 22.99
C ALA A 162 -16.98 -10.73 24.24
N GLU A 163 -17.14 -9.41 24.05
CA GLU A 163 -17.30 -8.46 25.16
C GLU A 163 -18.51 -8.81 26.04
N LYS A 164 -19.65 -9.12 25.40
CA LYS A 164 -20.87 -9.54 26.12
C LYS A 164 -20.69 -10.87 26.86
N ALA A 165 -19.92 -11.79 26.27
CA ALA A 165 -19.58 -13.08 26.87
C ALA A 165 -18.48 -12.97 27.95
N LYS A 166 -17.77 -11.83 28.03
CA LYS A 166 -16.53 -11.66 28.80
C LYS A 166 -15.46 -12.68 28.40
N GLU A 167 -15.42 -12.99 27.12
CA GLU A 167 -14.41 -13.85 26.50
C GLU A 167 -13.38 -12.97 25.78
N ASP A 168 -12.25 -13.56 25.43
CA ASP A 168 -11.22 -12.87 24.66
C ASP A 168 -11.78 -12.51 23.27
N VAL A 169 -11.46 -11.29 22.81
CA VAL A 169 -11.86 -10.83 21.48
C VAL A 169 -11.15 -11.69 20.45
N PRO A 170 -11.88 -12.31 19.49
CA PRO A 170 -11.27 -13.09 18.44
C PRO A 170 -10.35 -12.22 17.58
N GLU A 171 -9.36 -12.86 16.96
CA GLU A 171 -8.46 -12.19 16.02
C GLU A 171 -9.26 -11.64 14.84
N ALA A 172 -8.97 -10.40 14.45
CA ALA A 172 -9.62 -9.76 13.32
C ALA A 172 -9.24 -10.47 12.02
N THR A 173 -10.24 -10.74 11.18
CA THR A 173 -10.06 -11.39 9.88
C THR A 173 -9.85 -10.38 8.75
N ALA A 174 -10.38 -9.16 8.89
CA ALA A 174 -10.16 -8.10 7.92
C ALA A 174 -8.71 -7.60 7.94
N PRO A 175 -8.09 -7.37 6.76
CA PRO A 175 -6.74 -6.82 6.70
C PRO A 175 -6.70 -5.41 7.31
N ALA A 176 -5.77 -5.20 8.25
CA ALA A 176 -5.53 -3.87 8.83
C ALA A 176 -4.82 -2.90 7.86
N SER A 177 -4.11 -3.46 6.88
CA SER A 177 -3.41 -2.74 5.81
C SER A 177 -3.20 -3.68 4.65
N PHE A 178 -3.43 -3.20 3.44
CA PHE A 178 -3.16 -3.96 2.21
C PHE A 178 -1.67 -4.13 1.94
N LEU A 179 -0.78 -3.26 2.43
CA LEU A 179 0.68 -3.39 2.27
C LEU A 179 1.28 -4.71 2.80
N ALA A 180 0.52 -5.48 3.58
CA ALA A 180 0.91 -6.80 4.11
C ALA A 180 0.16 -7.97 3.45
N VAL A 181 -0.71 -7.69 2.47
CA VAL A 181 -1.60 -8.66 1.83
C VAL A 181 -1.00 -9.11 0.50
N THR A 182 -1.16 -10.39 0.18
CA THR A 182 -0.71 -10.98 -1.10
C THR A 182 -1.84 -11.12 -2.12
N VAL A 183 -1.50 -11.38 -3.39
CA VAL A 183 -2.51 -11.67 -4.43
C VAL A 183 -3.35 -12.90 -4.06
N GLU A 184 -2.73 -13.91 -3.45
CA GLU A 184 -3.42 -15.12 -2.99
C GLU A 184 -4.42 -14.81 -1.87
N ASP A 185 -4.07 -13.92 -0.93
CA ASP A 185 -4.99 -13.49 0.12
C ASP A 185 -6.19 -12.75 -0.48
N VAL A 186 -5.96 -11.81 -1.41
CA VAL A 186 -7.05 -11.09 -2.09
C VAL A 186 -7.93 -12.04 -2.90
N ARG A 187 -7.32 -13.02 -3.60
CA ARG A 187 -8.06 -14.08 -4.29
C ARG A 187 -8.93 -14.87 -3.31
N GLY A 188 -8.41 -15.22 -2.14
CA GLY A 188 -9.15 -15.88 -1.08
C GLY A 188 -10.34 -15.06 -0.58
N MET A 189 -10.20 -13.72 -0.50
CA MET A 189 -11.28 -12.81 -0.11
C MET A 189 -12.40 -12.73 -1.15
N ILE A 190 -12.06 -12.68 -2.45
CA ILE A 190 -13.06 -12.58 -3.51
C ILE A 190 -13.70 -13.93 -3.85
N GLY A 191 -13.01 -15.05 -3.60
CA GLY A 191 -13.55 -16.40 -3.76
C GLY A 191 -14.05 -16.70 -5.18
N GLU A 192 -15.10 -17.51 -5.29
CA GLU A 192 -15.77 -17.84 -6.57
C GLU A 192 -16.62 -16.69 -7.12
N ASP A 193 -16.74 -15.57 -6.41
CA ASP A 193 -17.49 -14.39 -6.89
C ASP A 193 -16.76 -13.66 -8.01
N SER A 194 -15.52 -14.07 -8.35
CA SER A 194 -14.85 -13.66 -9.59
C SER A 194 -15.65 -14.15 -10.78
N GLY A 195 -16.20 -13.24 -11.60
CA GLY A 195 -17.03 -13.56 -12.77
C GLY A 195 -16.29 -14.21 -13.94
N ALA A 196 -15.09 -14.74 -13.72
CA ALA A 196 -14.11 -15.14 -14.72
C ALA A 196 -14.34 -16.54 -15.33
N ALA A 197 -15.54 -17.12 -15.23
CA ALA A 197 -15.79 -18.43 -15.80
C ALA A 197 -15.89 -18.35 -17.34
N HIS A 198 -14.90 -18.91 -18.05
CA HIS A 198 -15.03 -19.16 -19.49
C HIS A 198 -16.11 -20.23 -19.74
N ALA A 199 -16.97 -19.96 -20.73
CA ALA A 199 -17.88 -20.99 -21.24
C ALA A 199 -17.05 -22.14 -21.83
N GLU A 200 -17.47 -23.39 -21.60
CA GLU A 200 -16.81 -24.55 -22.21
C GLU A 200 -16.63 -24.30 -23.72
N PRO A 201 -15.43 -24.59 -24.27
CA PRO A 201 -15.15 -24.35 -25.67
C PRO A 201 -16.09 -25.19 -26.54
N ASP A 202 -17.08 -24.54 -27.14
CA ASP A 202 -17.93 -25.11 -28.18
C ASP A 202 -17.08 -25.22 -29.45
N VAL A 203 -16.18 -26.20 -29.49
CA VAL A 203 -15.42 -26.57 -30.68
C VAL A 203 -16.40 -27.16 -31.69
N ARG A 204 -17.21 -26.29 -32.30
CA ARG A 204 -18.09 -26.67 -33.41
C ARG A 204 -17.20 -27.11 -34.53
N ALA A 205 -17.35 -28.36 -34.93
CA ALA A 205 -16.69 -28.91 -36.10
C ALA A 205 -16.94 -27.94 -37.28
N PRO A 206 -15.89 -27.36 -37.91
CA PRO A 206 -16.09 -26.60 -39.13
C PRO A 206 -16.80 -27.51 -40.12
N LYS A 207 -17.90 -27.02 -40.71
CA LYS A 207 -18.82 -27.82 -41.53
C LYS A 207 -18.13 -28.58 -42.68
N ASP A 208 -16.92 -28.16 -43.08
CA ASP A 208 -16.12 -28.75 -44.15
C ASP A 208 -14.59 -28.81 -43.85
N GLY A 209 -14.15 -28.66 -42.59
CA GLY A 209 -12.73 -28.50 -42.22
C GLY A 209 -12.10 -29.66 -41.45
N ASP A 210 -10.77 -29.75 -41.48
CA ASP A 210 -10.00 -30.69 -40.65
C ASP A 210 -10.14 -30.30 -39.16
N VAL A 211 -11.00 -31.04 -38.44
CA VAL A 211 -11.31 -30.81 -37.02
C VAL A 211 -10.07 -30.85 -36.12
N VAL A 212 -9.05 -31.62 -36.49
CA VAL A 212 -7.78 -31.69 -35.74
C VAL A 212 -7.00 -30.39 -35.94
N ALA A 213 -6.95 -29.86 -37.17
CA ALA A 213 -6.31 -28.58 -37.44
C ALA A 213 -7.00 -27.41 -36.71
N ALA A 214 -8.34 -27.42 -36.65
CA ALA A 214 -9.10 -26.44 -35.88
C ALA A 214 -8.79 -26.53 -34.37
N ALA A 215 -8.80 -27.72 -33.79
CA ALA A 215 -8.46 -27.92 -32.37
C ALA A 215 -7.01 -27.51 -32.03
N ARG A 216 -6.05 -27.75 -32.93
CA ARG A 216 -4.66 -27.28 -32.76
C ARG A 216 -4.56 -25.74 -32.82
N ALA A 217 -5.31 -25.11 -33.72
CA ALA A 217 -5.34 -23.64 -33.81
C ALA A 217 -5.94 -23.01 -32.54
N GLU A 218 -7.03 -23.61 -32.04
CA GLU A 218 -7.68 -23.21 -30.78
C GLU A 218 -6.73 -23.36 -29.58
N LEU A 219 -6.08 -24.51 -29.43
CA LEU A 219 -5.11 -24.72 -28.37
C LEU A 219 -3.96 -23.70 -28.42
N LYS A 220 -3.50 -23.36 -29.63
CA LYS A 220 -2.46 -22.34 -29.81
C LYS A 220 -2.96 -20.96 -29.38
N TRP A 221 -4.20 -20.62 -29.67
CA TRP A 221 -4.82 -19.36 -29.25
C TRP A 221 -4.99 -19.31 -27.73
N ALA A 222 -5.57 -20.35 -27.11
CA ALA A 222 -5.74 -20.44 -25.65
C ALA A 222 -4.38 -20.35 -24.90
N LYS A 223 -3.33 -21.00 -25.41
CA LYS A 223 -1.98 -20.86 -24.83
C LYS A 223 -1.41 -19.45 -24.94
N ALA A 224 -1.74 -18.72 -26.01
CA ALA A 224 -1.31 -17.33 -26.17
C ALA A 224 -2.07 -16.41 -25.22
N GLU A 225 -3.38 -16.60 -25.07
CA GLU A 225 -4.22 -15.87 -24.10
C GLU A 225 -3.76 -16.13 -22.67
N LEU A 226 -3.55 -17.38 -22.26
CA LEU A 226 -3.00 -17.70 -20.93
C LEU A 226 -1.70 -16.94 -20.66
N LYS A 227 -0.79 -16.89 -21.63
CA LYS A 227 0.48 -16.16 -21.49
C LYS A 227 0.25 -14.65 -21.35
N GLU A 228 -0.72 -14.09 -22.06
CA GLU A 228 -1.09 -12.68 -21.97
C GLU A 228 -1.66 -12.33 -20.59
N VAL A 229 -2.61 -13.13 -20.08
CA VAL A 229 -3.19 -12.95 -18.74
C VAL A 229 -2.12 -13.10 -17.67
N GLN A 230 -1.24 -14.10 -17.76
CA GLN A 230 -0.11 -14.27 -16.84
C GLN A 230 0.83 -13.05 -16.86
N GLY A 231 1.17 -12.54 -18.06
CA GLY A 231 1.98 -11.35 -18.19
C GLY A 231 1.34 -10.10 -17.55
N ALA A 232 0.00 -10.01 -17.56
CA ALA A 232 -0.70 -8.94 -16.86
C ALA A 232 -0.65 -9.10 -15.32
N VAL A 233 -0.80 -10.33 -14.80
CA VAL A 233 -0.61 -10.61 -13.36
C VAL A 233 0.80 -10.24 -12.92
N ASP A 234 1.82 -10.67 -13.67
CA ASP A 234 3.23 -10.37 -13.37
C ASP A 234 3.51 -8.86 -13.36
N ALA A 235 2.93 -8.12 -14.31
CA ALA A 235 3.07 -6.67 -14.38
C ALA A 235 2.46 -5.96 -13.15
N GLU A 236 1.26 -6.36 -12.74
CA GLU A 236 0.61 -5.81 -11.53
C GLU A 236 1.34 -6.24 -10.24
N GLY A 237 1.90 -7.45 -10.21
CA GLY A 237 2.76 -7.91 -9.13
C GLY A 237 4.04 -7.07 -9.00
N ALA A 238 4.68 -6.73 -10.13
CA ALA A 238 5.85 -5.85 -10.14
C ALA A 238 5.53 -4.42 -9.67
N LEU A 239 4.38 -3.87 -10.05
CA LEU A 239 3.89 -2.58 -9.54
C LEU A 239 3.68 -2.65 -8.02
N SER A 240 2.96 -3.67 -7.55
CA SER A 240 2.74 -3.91 -6.12
C SER A 240 4.04 -3.99 -5.32
N SER A 241 5.03 -4.74 -5.83
CA SER A 241 6.35 -4.87 -5.20
C SER A 241 7.11 -3.54 -5.18
N THR A 242 7.00 -2.73 -6.24
CA THR A 242 7.59 -1.39 -6.28
C THR A 242 7.01 -0.49 -5.18
N TYR A 243 5.69 -0.54 -4.97
CA TYR A 243 5.03 0.28 -3.94
C TYR A 243 5.41 -0.15 -2.52
N THR A 244 5.46 -1.46 -2.24
CA THR A 244 5.86 -1.96 -0.91
C THR A 244 7.35 -1.72 -0.64
N ALA A 245 8.22 -1.86 -1.65
CA ALA A 245 9.64 -1.54 -1.55
C ALA A 245 9.87 -0.04 -1.24
N ALA A 246 9.16 0.87 -1.93
CA ALA A 246 9.25 2.30 -1.66
C ALA A 246 8.88 2.66 -0.21
N VAL A 247 7.91 1.95 0.39
CA VAL A 247 7.58 2.11 1.81
C VAL A 247 8.67 1.52 2.71
N ALA A 248 9.18 0.32 2.39
CA ALA A 248 10.23 -0.34 3.15
C ALA A 248 11.54 0.47 3.20
N ASP A 249 11.90 1.12 2.09
CA ASP A 249 13.11 1.96 1.98
C ASP A 249 13.09 3.19 2.89
N THR A 250 11.94 3.54 3.48
CA THR A 250 11.84 4.60 4.49
C THR A 250 12.23 4.15 5.89
N LEU A 251 12.34 2.84 6.13
CA LEU A 251 12.61 2.26 7.44
C LEU A 251 13.88 2.83 8.11
N PRO A 252 15.03 3.00 7.41
CA PRO A 252 16.23 3.55 8.05
C PRO A 252 16.05 4.96 8.62
N ALA A 253 15.29 5.82 7.94
CA ALA A 253 15.00 7.16 8.43
C ALA A 253 14.07 7.13 9.66
N LEU A 254 13.11 6.20 9.68
CA LEU A 254 12.22 5.97 10.80
C LEU A 254 12.97 5.41 12.02
N VAL A 255 13.88 4.46 11.84
CA VAL A 255 14.76 3.93 12.90
C VAL A 255 15.59 5.05 13.51
N ALA A 256 16.24 5.89 12.70
CA ALA A 256 17.00 7.03 13.20
C ALA A 256 16.14 8.06 13.96
N ALA A 257 14.89 8.27 13.55
CA ALA A 257 13.94 9.12 14.26
C ALA A 257 13.54 8.52 15.61
N ALA A 258 13.21 7.22 15.63
CA ALA A 258 12.82 6.49 16.82
C ALA A 258 13.95 6.37 17.85
N ASP A 259 15.16 6.04 17.43
CA ASP A 259 16.34 5.92 18.30
C ASP A 259 16.69 7.22 19.03
N GLY A 260 16.51 8.36 18.35
CA GLY A 260 16.75 9.67 18.97
C GLY A 260 15.56 10.23 19.76
N ALA A 261 14.38 9.60 19.70
CA ALA A 261 13.18 10.08 20.37
C ALA A 261 13.35 10.25 21.89
N PRO A 262 13.99 9.32 22.65
CA PRO A 262 14.21 9.51 24.09
C PRO A 262 15.10 10.71 24.44
N ALA A 263 16.09 11.01 23.60
CA ALA A 263 16.95 12.18 23.80
C ALA A 263 16.17 13.48 23.57
N GLN A 264 15.33 13.52 22.53
CA GLN A 264 14.46 14.67 22.27
C GLN A 264 13.36 14.81 23.31
N ALA A 265 12.76 13.73 23.79
CA ALA A 265 11.79 13.74 24.89
C ALA A 265 12.36 14.43 26.14
N LYS A 266 13.64 14.18 26.48
CA LYS A 266 14.34 14.89 27.58
C LYS A 266 14.50 16.39 27.30
N ALA A 267 14.77 16.78 26.05
CA ALA A 267 14.87 18.18 25.66
C ALA A 267 13.50 18.88 25.75
N VAL A 268 12.44 18.25 25.25
CA VAL A 268 11.06 18.74 25.37
C VAL A 268 10.68 18.88 26.83
N LEU A 269 10.97 17.88 27.67
CA LEU A 269 10.64 17.90 29.11
C LEU A 269 11.30 19.08 29.84
N LYS A 270 12.55 19.43 29.49
CA LYS A 270 13.20 20.64 30.02
C LYS A 270 12.45 21.92 29.63
N SER A 271 12.00 22.01 28.37
CA SER A 271 11.24 23.17 27.88
C SER A 271 9.78 23.19 28.35
N ALA A 272 9.22 22.04 28.74
CA ALA A 272 7.82 21.83 29.10
C ALA A 272 7.67 21.30 30.53
N ALA A 273 8.46 21.83 31.48
CA ALA A 273 8.57 21.32 32.85
C ALA A 273 7.24 21.27 33.63
N LYS A 274 6.23 22.04 33.20
CA LYS A 274 4.90 22.11 33.82
C LYS A 274 3.83 21.24 33.12
N ALA A 275 4.23 20.36 32.20
CA ALA A 275 3.29 19.54 31.42
C ALA A 275 2.60 18.42 32.23
N GLY A 276 3.02 18.16 33.47
CA GLY A 276 2.43 17.13 34.35
C GLY A 276 2.38 15.75 33.70
N ASN A 277 1.22 15.09 33.74
CA ASN A 277 1.02 13.74 33.19
C ASN A 277 1.32 13.61 31.69
N ALA A 278 1.22 14.70 30.92
CA ALA A 278 1.52 14.67 29.48
C ALA A 278 3.01 14.39 29.21
N ALA A 279 3.92 14.82 30.10
CA ALA A 279 5.34 14.51 29.99
C ALA A 279 5.63 13.01 30.16
N GLY A 280 4.91 12.35 31.07
CA GLY A 280 5.02 10.89 31.26
C GLY A 280 4.57 10.11 30.02
N LYS A 281 3.43 10.49 29.42
CA LYS A 281 2.93 9.86 28.17
C LYS A 281 3.90 10.05 26.99
N MET A 282 4.49 11.24 26.86
CA MET A 282 5.51 11.51 25.84
C MET A 282 6.75 10.63 26.04
N THR A 283 7.23 10.49 27.27
CA THR A 283 8.42 9.68 27.58
C THR A 283 8.16 8.20 27.27
N ALA A 284 7.00 7.68 27.70
CA ALA A 284 6.60 6.31 27.38
C ALA A 284 6.49 6.06 25.87
N ALA A 285 5.88 6.98 25.11
CA ALA A 285 5.79 6.85 23.66
C ALA A 285 7.17 6.88 22.96
N ALA A 286 8.11 7.69 23.47
CA ALA A 286 9.48 7.71 22.97
C ALA A 286 10.22 6.38 23.24
N GLU A 287 10.03 5.80 24.42
CA GLU A 287 10.60 4.49 24.78
C GLU A 287 9.99 3.35 23.95
N THR A 288 8.68 3.39 23.69
CA THR A 288 8.02 2.42 22.80
C THR A 288 8.59 2.49 21.38
N ALA A 289 8.71 3.69 20.81
CA ALA A 289 9.28 3.86 19.47
C ALA A 289 10.73 3.31 19.39
N GLN A 290 11.56 3.63 20.40
CA GLN A 290 12.92 3.10 20.48
C GLN A 290 12.94 1.57 20.61
N ALA A 291 12.06 0.99 21.44
CA ALA A 291 12.02 -0.45 21.64
C ALA A 291 11.65 -1.19 20.35
N SER A 292 10.69 -0.69 19.58
CA SER A 292 10.37 -1.30 18.28
C SER A 292 11.44 -1.06 17.22
N ALA A 293 12.18 0.06 17.27
CA ALA A 293 13.30 0.28 16.36
C ALA A 293 14.45 -0.75 16.55
N ALA A 294 14.53 -1.35 17.74
CA ALA A 294 15.48 -2.41 18.06
C ALA A 294 14.96 -3.83 17.70
N ASP A 295 13.73 -3.96 17.21
CA ASP A 295 13.15 -5.22 16.76
C ASP A 295 13.43 -5.43 15.26
N ASP A 296 14.20 -6.46 14.92
CA ASP A 296 14.57 -6.79 13.54
C ASP A 296 13.36 -7.13 12.63
N THR A 297 12.19 -7.38 13.23
CA THR A 297 10.93 -7.67 12.52
C THR A 297 10.03 -6.44 12.34
N VAL A 298 10.46 -5.26 12.82
CA VAL A 298 9.65 -4.04 12.72
C VAL A 298 9.47 -3.60 11.28
N THR A 299 8.23 -3.26 10.92
CA THR A 299 7.91 -2.72 9.59
C THR A 299 7.93 -1.20 9.60
N ALA A 300 8.18 -0.58 8.44
CA ALA A 300 8.09 0.87 8.27
C ALA A 300 6.71 1.42 8.67
N VAL A 301 5.64 0.69 8.34
CA VAL A 301 4.25 1.04 8.70
C VAL A 301 4.08 1.17 10.21
N ARG A 302 4.52 0.17 10.97
CA ARG A 302 4.45 0.16 12.44
C ARG A 302 5.31 1.26 13.03
N LEU A 303 6.58 1.35 12.62
CA LEU A 303 7.50 2.31 13.21
C LEU A 303 7.09 3.77 12.93
N ARG A 304 6.53 4.07 11.75
CA ARG A 304 5.92 5.38 11.45
C ARG A 304 4.79 5.71 12.42
N ALA A 305 3.91 4.76 12.73
CA ALA A 305 2.82 4.99 13.67
C ALA A 305 3.33 5.32 15.08
N GLU A 306 4.39 4.64 15.53
CA GLU A 306 4.99 4.87 16.86
C GLU A 306 5.75 6.19 16.94
N VAL A 307 6.53 6.55 15.91
CA VAL A 307 7.15 7.88 15.81
C VAL A 307 6.08 8.98 15.79
N ALA A 308 4.98 8.78 15.07
CA ALA A 308 3.85 9.72 15.07
C ALA A 308 3.20 9.84 16.46
N ALA A 309 3.04 8.73 17.19
CA ALA A 309 2.49 8.74 18.55
C ALA A 309 3.39 9.50 19.53
N TYR A 310 4.70 9.31 19.45
CA TYR A 310 5.68 10.11 20.20
C TYR A 310 5.53 11.61 19.89
N VAL A 311 5.52 11.98 18.62
CA VAL A 311 5.41 13.37 18.18
C VAL A 311 4.11 14.01 18.68
N ALA A 312 2.97 13.32 18.56
CA ALA A 312 1.68 13.80 19.06
C ALA A 312 1.70 13.98 20.59
N ALA A 313 2.30 13.04 21.32
CA ALA A 313 2.43 13.13 22.78
C ALA A 313 3.33 14.31 23.20
N ALA A 314 4.42 14.58 22.47
CA ALA A 314 5.29 15.72 22.70
C ALA A 314 4.58 17.07 22.46
N GLN A 315 3.81 17.19 21.36
CA GLN A 315 2.99 18.38 21.10
C GLN A 315 1.94 18.60 22.21
N ASN A 316 1.32 17.53 22.70
CA ASN A 316 0.38 17.61 23.81
C ASN A 316 1.05 18.04 25.11
N ALA A 317 2.28 17.60 25.39
CA ALA A 317 3.06 18.06 26.54
C ALA A 317 3.37 19.57 26.44
N GLN A 318 3.76 20.06 25.27
CA GLN A 318 3.97 21.50 25.05
C GLN A 318 2.70 22.32 25.24
N LYS A 319 1.56 21.85 24.71
CA LYS A 319 0.24 22.50 24.90
C LYS A 319 -0.16 22.52 26.38
N ALA A 320 0.02 21.41 27.10
CA ALA A 320 -0.26 21.32 28.53
C ALA A 320 0.60 22.31 29.33
N HIS A 321 1.89 22.37 29.04
CA HIS A 321 2.79 23.35 29.67
C HIS A 321 2.34 24.80 29.42
N ALA A 322 2.06 25.16 28.16
CA ALA A 322 1.61 26.51 27.80
C ALA A 322 0.32 26.90 28.53
N LYS A 323 -0.62 25.96 28.67
CA LYS A 323 -1.85 26.16 29.44
C LYS A 323 -1.55 26.46 30.91
N THR A 324 -0.73 25.66 31.57
CA THR A 324 -0.39 25.87 32.99
C THR A 324 0.35 27.20 33.20
N VAL A 325 1.27 27.56 32.32
CA VAL A 325 1.95 28.87 32.39
C VAL A 325 0.96 30.03 32.25
N ALA A 326 -0.02 29.91 31.35
CA ALA A 326 -1.05 30.93 31.19
C ALA A 326 -1.96 31.04 32.42
N GLU A 327 -2.36 29.91 33.01
CA GLU A 327 -3.16 29.87 34.24
C GLU A 327 -2.42 30.50 35.43
N GLU A 328 -1.14 30.18 35.62
CA GLU A 328 -0.33 30.81 36.68
C GLU A 328 -0.14 32.31 36.45
N LYS A 329 0.08 32.74 35.20
CA LYS A 329 0.20 34.17 34.88
C LYS A 329 -1.12 34.91 35.13
N ALA A 330 -2.25 34.29 34.82
CA ALA A 330 -3.57 34.85 35.10
C ALA A 330 -3.85 34.94 36.61
N ALA A 331 -3.46 33.91 37.37
CA ALA A 331 -3.56 33.92 38.84
C ALA A 331 -2.70 35.03 39.45
N ALA A 332 -1.44 35.18 39.03
CA ALA A 332 -0.54 36.24 39.50
C ALA A 332 -1.09 37.65 39.19
N ALA A 333 -1.66 37.85 38.00
CA ALA A 333 -2.29 39.14 37.63
C ALA A 333 -3.55 39.43 38.47
N ALA A 334 -4.33 38.40 38.82
CA ALA A 334 -5.48 38.54 39.69
C ALA A 334 -5.07 38.90 41.13
N GLU A 335 -3.98 38.31 41.64
CA GLU A 335 -3.42 38.66 42.95
C GLU A 335 -2.88 40.10 42.98
N GLU A 336 -2.19 40.56 41.93
CA GLU A 336 -1.72 41.94 41.81
C GLU A 336 -2.89 42.95 41.76
N ALA A 337 -3.94 42.65 41.00
CA ALA A 337 -5.13 43.49 40.94
C ALA A 337 -5.89 43.54 42.28
N ALA A 338 -5.92 42.45 43.04
CA ALA A 338 -6.51 42.41 44.38
C ALA A 338 -5.68 43.22 45.39
N ALA A 339 -4.35 43.18 45.31
CA ALA A 339 -3.46 43.93 46.19
C ALA A 339 -3.44 45.45 45.90
N GLY A 340 -3.66 45.86 44.65
CA GLY A 340 -3.73 47.29 44.25
C GLY A 340 -5.03 48.01 44.65
N GLY A 341 -6.03 47.29 45.19
CA GLY A 341 -7.33 47.84 45.59
C GLY A 341 -7.36 48.52 46.97
N GLU A 342 -6.27 48.46 47.74
CA GLU A 342 -6.18 49.01 49.10
C GLU A 342 -5.13 50.13 49.19
N TYR A 343 -5.16 51.08 48.25
CA TYR A 343 -4.70 52.43 48.57
C TYR A 343 -5.82 53.13 49.34
N ILE A 344 -5.76 52.99 50.66
CA ILE A 344 -6.53 53.77 51.61
C ILE A 344 -6.29 55.25 51.25
N ALA A 345 -7.34 55.93 50.80
CA ALA A 345 -7.44 57.37 50.89
C ALA A 345 -7.56 57.70 52.38
N ASP A 346 -6.44 57.62 53.10
CA ASP A 346 -6.37 58.05 54.48
C ASP A 346 -6.19 59.56 54.46
N ASP A 347 -7.13 60.19 55.12
CA ASP A 347 -7.45 61.59 55.18
C ASP A 347 -6.30 62.44 55.73
N GLY A 348 -5.93 63.49 54.98
CA GLY A 348 -4.86 64.37 55.42
C GLY A 348 -4.70 65.66 54.62
N THR A 349 -5.78 66.42 54.43
CA THR A 349 -5.75 67.89 54.26
C THR A 349 -4.91 68.47 53.10
N TYR A 350 -5.56 68.79 51.99
CA TYR A 350 -5.19 70.00 51.22
C TYR A 350 -6.45 70.80 50.91
N THR A 351 -6.78 71.71 51.83
CA THR A 351 -7.67 72.84 51.57
C THR A 351 -6.95 73.80 50.63
N GLY A 352 -7.28 73.73 49.34
CA GLY A 352 -6.95 74.75 48.35
C GLY A 352 -8.23 75.22 47.70
N GLU A 353 -8.90 76.19 48.32
CA GLU A 353 -9.90 77.02 47.66
C GLU A 353 -9.26 77.76 46.48
N GLY A 354 -9.98 77.79 45.36
CA GLY A 354 -9.56 78.39 44.09
C GLY A 354 -9.94 77.42 42.98
N GLY A 355 -11.20 77.33 42.59
CA GLY A 355 -11.92 78.43 41.94
C GLY A 355 -11.80 78.24 40.43
N TYR A 356 -12.91 78.47 39.74
CA TYR A 356 -13.06 78.63 38.29
C TYR A 356 -13.34 77.37 37.46
N ASP A 357 -14.62 77.29 37.11
CA ASP A 357 -15.14 77.14 35.76
C ASP A 357 -15.15 75.76 35.08
N ALA A 358 -16.37 75.22 35.11
CA ALA A 358 -17.02 74.57 34.00
C ALA A 358 -16.49 74.98 32.62
N GLY A 359 -16.11 73.99 31.81
CA GLY A 359 -15.97 74.22 30.37
C GLY A 359 -15.14 73.20 29.64
N GLY A 360 -15.81 72.17 29.13
CA GLY A 360 -15.53 71.67 27.78
C GLY A 360 -14.49 70.56 27.64
N GLY A 361 -14.69 69.81 26.56
CA GLY A 361 -13.57 69.25 25.80
C GLY A 361 -13.30 67.78 26.03
N TRP A 362 -14.11 66.94 25.37
CA TRP A 362 -13.58 65.72 24.78
C TRP A 362 -12.48 66.09 23.78
N ALA A 363 -11.22 65.81 24.11
CA ALA A 363 -10.15 65.57 23.13
C ALA A 363 -8.95 64.87 23.81
N PRO A 364 -8.28 63.93 23.11
CA PRO A 364 -7.07 63.26 23.61
C PRO A 364 -5.84 64.10 23.31
N VAL A 365 -4.88 64.12 24.22
CA VAL A 365 -3.55 64.72 23.97
C VAL A 365 -2.47 63.75 24.42
N GLU A 366 -1.69 63.34 23.42
CA GLU A 366 -0.37 62.76 23.55
C GLU A 366 0.63 63.74 24.20
N ALA A 367 1.62 63.16 24.88
CA ALA A 367 2.97 63.65 25.13
C ALA A 367 3.18 64.79 26.16
N GLY A 368 4.10 64.54 27.10
CA GLY A 368 4.96 65.61 27.66
C GLY A 368 5.45 65.45 29.10
N ASP A 369 6.54 64.71 29.27
CA ASP A 369 7.74 64.99 30.11
C ASP A 369 7.75 65.18 31.64
N GLY A 370 8.74 64.47 32.22
CA GLY A 370 9.47 64.78 33.47
C GLY A 370 9.47 63.61 34.47
N GLY A 371 10.56 62.95 34.86
CA GLY A 371 11.99 63.02 34.56
C GLY A 371 12.77 62.02 35.43
N TRP A 372 14.09 61.94 35.19
CA TRP A 372 15.18 61.44 36.05
C TRP A 372 15.81 60.03 35.83
N THR A 373 16.92 60.08 35.07
CA THR A 373 18.27 59.48 35.23
C THR A 373 18.55 57.99 34.97
N GLY A 374 19.41 57.75 33.96
CA GLY A 374 20.53 56.79 34.05
C GLY A 374 20.93 56.07 32.76
N GLY A 375 22.06 56.47 32.14
CA GLY A 375 22.91 55.52 31.39
C GLY A 375 23.03 55.67 29.86
N GLU A 376 23.92 56.57 29.45
CA GLU A 376 24.89 56.49 28.34
C GLU A 376 24.69 55.48 27.19
N GLY A 377 24.64 55.99 25.95
CA GLY A 377 24.77 55.19 24.72
C GLY A 377 24.62 56.01 23.45
N THR A 378 25.74 56.57 22.98
CA THR A 378 25.90 57.47 21.82
C THR A 378 25.60 56.85 20.44
N GLY A 379 25.01 57.67 19.56
CA GLY A 379 25.06 57.56 18.08
C GLY A 379 23.67 57.32 17.46
N GLY A 380 23.03 58.22 16.73
CA GLY A 380 23.50 59.33 15.89
C GLY A 380 23.25 58.98 14.42
N GLY A 381 22.20 59.54 13.79
CA GLY A 381 22.04 59.48 12.33
C GLY A 381 20.61 59.53 11.78
N SER A 382 20.05 60.74 11.72
CA SER A 382 19.21 61.32 10.66
C SER A 382 18.05 60.54 9.99
N ALA A 383 16.86 61.13 10.12
CA ALA A 383 15.63 60.93 9.33
C ALA A 383 15.76 61.48 7.86
N PRO A 384 14.70 61.60 7.02
CA PRO A 384 13.29 61.18 7.16
C PRO A 384 12.63 60.58 5.88
N ALA A 385 11.35 60.20 6.02
CA ALA A 385 10.21 60.53 5.14
C ALA A 385 9.38 59.34 4.58
N GLY A 386 8.04 59.52 4.69
CA GLY A 386 6.99 58.72 4.04
C GLY A 386 6.36 57.72 5.01
N GLY A 387 5.18 57.93 5.59
CA GLY A 387 3.96 58.49 5.01
C GLY A 387 3.06 57.33 4.59
N GLY A 388 2.01 57.02 5.35
CA GLY A 388 1.09 55.94 5.00
C GLY A 388 0.14 55.53 6.12
N SER A 389 -0.82 56.39 6.43
CA SER A 389 -2.01 56.04 7.21
C SER A 389 -2.90 55.07 6.44
N SER A 390 -3.40 54.01 7.07
CA SER A 390 -4.78 53.57 6.84
C SER A 390 -5.32 52.81 8.06
N SER A 391 -6.52 53.23 8.42
CA SER A 391 -7.36 52.88 9.55
C SER A 391 -8.38 51.79 9.16
N GLY A 392 -8.77 50.98 10.14
CA GLY A 392 -9.95 50.10 10.12
C GLY A 392 -9.62 48.81 10.87
N GLY A 393 -10.06 48.55 12.10
CA GLY A 393 -11.35 48.89 12.72
C GLY A 393 -12.37 47.82 12.33
N GLY A 394 -12.68 46.89 13.23
CA GLY A 394 -13.84 46.01 13.03
C GLY A 394 -13.77 44.63 13.71
N SER A 395 -14.40 44.56 14.86
CA SER A 395 -14.69 43.41 15.72
C SER A 395 -15.62 42.33 15.11
N GLY A 396 -15.43 41.09 15.56
CA GLY A 396 -16.51 40.25 16.10
C GLY A 396 -17.37 39.42 15.13
N GLY A 397 -17.57 38.14 15.46
CA GLY A 397 -18.66 37.34 14.89
C GLY A 397 -18.44 35.84 14.99
N ALA A 398 -19.03 35.22 16.02
CA ALA A 398 -19.30 33.80 16.09
C ALA A 398 -20.58 33.44 15.29
N GLY A 399 -20.66 32.18 14.82
CA GLY A 399 -21.83 31.57 14.16
C GLY A 399 -21.39 30.90 12.86
N GLY A 400 -21.55 29.59 12.64
CA GLY A 400 -22.64 28.71 13.02
C GLY A 400 -23.61 28.60 11.85
N GLY A 401 -23.68 27.43 11.21
CA GLY A 401 -24.77 27.09 10.27
C GLY A 401 -24.30 26.51 8.94
N ALA A 402 -24.44 25.19 8.81
CA ALA A 402 -24.60 24.52 7.52
C ALA A 402 -25.86 25.02 6.79
N PRO A 403 -25.93 24.77 5.48
CA PRO A 403 -27.19 24.22 4.98
C PRO A 403 -26.98 22.94 4.17
N ALA A 404 -27.85 21.98 4.46
CA ALA A 404 -28.27 20.95 3.54
C ALA A 404 -29.23 21.53 2.49
N GLY A 405 -29.25 20.90 1.31
CA GLY A 405 -30.15 21.17 0.18
C GLY A 405 -29.36 20.98 -1.11
N GLY A 406 -29.55 19.93 -1.91
CA GLY A 406 -30.82 19.38 -2.40
C GLY A 406 -31.05 19.96 -3.80
N GLY A 407 -30.95 19.14 -4.85
CA GLY A 407 -31.19 19.63 -6.21
C GLY A 407 -30.72 18.70 -7.33
N SER A 408 -31.61 17.79 -7.70
CA SER A 408 -31.63 17.01 -8.94
C SER A 408 -31.79 17.88 -10.20
N GLY A 409 -31.13 17.46 -11.29
CA GLY A 409 -31.35 17.92 -12.67
C GLY A 409 -30.06 17.68 -13.49
N GLY A 410 -29.97 16.79 -14.48
CA GLY A 410 -30.94 16.51 -15.53
C GLY A 410 -30.67 17.45 -16.71
N GLY A 411 -29.81 17.03 -17.65
CA GLY A 411 -29.65 17.73 -18.93
C GLY A 411 -28.26 17.62 -19.55
N ALA A 412 -28.09 16.70 -20.48
CA ALA A 412 -27.14 16.86 -21.59
C ALA A 412 -27.61 18.02 -22.48
N PRO A 413 -26.70 18.73 -23.19
CA PRO A 413 -26.51 18.32 -24.58
C PRO A 413 -25.09 18.46 -25.15
N VAL A 414 -24.90 17.62 -26.17
CA VAL A 414 -24.05 17.71 -27.37
C VAL A 414 -23.52 19.10 -27.76
N GLY A 415 -22.23 19.15 -28.12
CA GLY A 415 -21.58 20.17 -28.95
C GLY A 415 -20.07 20.10 -28.82
N GLY A 416 -19.33 19.56 -29.83
CA GLY A 416 -18.62 20.37 -30.83
C GLY A 416 -17.36 21.00 -30.21
N GLY A 417 -16.13 20.59 -30.50
CA GLY A 417 -15.52 20.45 -31.82
C GLY A 417 -14.32 21.40 -31.88
N GLY A 418 -13.14 20.86 -32.18
CA GLY A 418 -12.00 21.62 -32.69
C GLY A 418 -10.92 22.00 -31.68
N GLY A 419 -9.67 21.68 -32.02
CA GLY A 419 -8.52 22.48 -31.59
C GLY A 419 -7.26 21.71 -31.22
N GLY A 420 -6.31 21.67 -32.16
CA GLY A 420 -4.95 22.14 -31.85
C GLY A 420 -3.91 21.12 -31.39
N GLY A 421 -3.17 20.62 -32.38
CA GLY A 421 -1.71 20.75 -32.48
C GLY A 421 -0.82 20.68 -31.23
N GLY A 422 0.00 19.63 -31.20
CA GLY A 422 1.29 19.57 -30.51
C GLY A 422 1.94 18.25 -30.95
N GLY A 423 3.00 18.21 -31.73
CA GLY A 423 4.28 18.82 -31.43
C GLY A 423 5.22 17.69 -30.98
N ALA A 424 5.72 16.91 -31.94
CA ALA A 424 6.77 15.94 -31.71
C ALA A 424 8.08 16.66 -31.34
N PRO A 425 8.88 16.08 -30.45
CA PRO A 425 10.31 16.12 -30.64
C PRO A 425 10.88 14.71 -30.80
N ALA A 426 11.76 14.64 -31.80
CA ALA A 426 12.65 13.54 -32.07
C ALA A 426 13.76 13.45 -31.00
N GLY A 427 14.23 12.22 -30.78
CA GLY A 427 15.66 11.93 -30.69
C GLY A 427 16.30 12.04 -29.30
N GLY A 428 16.62 10.87 -28.73
CA GLY A 428 17.56 10.75 -27.62
C GLY A 428 17.91 9.29 -27.37
N GLY A 429 18.94 8.79 -28.07
CA GLY A 429 19.51 7.48 -27.80
C GLY A 429 20.41 7.49 -26.57
N GLY A 430 20.30 6.43 -25.76
CA GLY A 430 21.23 6.04 -24.69
C GLY A 430 20.80 4.64 -24.28
N GLY A 431 21.54 3.59 -24.57
CA GLY A 431 22.78 3.27 -23.87
C GLY A 431 22.42 2.25 -22.80
N GLY A 432 22.30 0.98 -23.20
CA GLY A 432 21.98 -0.13 -22.30
C GLY A 432 23.06 -0.29 -21.23
N VAL A 433 22.66 -0.15 -19.98
CA VAL A 433 23.45 -0.55 -18.81
C VAL A 433 22.80 -1.82 -18.28
N THR A 434 23.53 -2.93 -18.39
CA THR A 434 23.23 -4.16 -17.66
C THR A 434 23.49 -3.86 -16.18
N PRO A 435 22.52 -4.06 -15.26
CA PRO A 435 22.80 -3.91 -13.84
C PRO A 435 23.83 -4.98 -13.42
N PRO A 436 24.79 -4.67 -12.52
CA PRO A 436 25.70 -5.68 -11.98
C PRO A 436 24.90 -6.73 -11.20
N ALA A 437 25.34 -7.99 -11.27
CA ALA A 437 24.77 -9.08 -10.50
C ALA A 437 24.77 -8.72 -9.00
N THR A 438 23.57 -8.66 -8.42
CA THR A 438 23.34 -8.55 -6.98
C THR A 438 23.88 -9.81 -6.31
N SER A 439 25.09 -9.71 -5.76
CA SER A 439 25.65 -10.77 -4.91
C SER A 439 25.13 -10.61 -3.48
N CYS A 440 24.49 -11.64 -2.93
CA CYS A 440 23.99 -11.63 -1.54
C CYS A 440 25.21 -11.41 -0.59
N PRO A 441 25.16 -10.47 0.39
CA PRO A 441 26.24 -10.28 1.34
C PRO A 441 26.36 -11.50 2.28
N PRO A 442 27.57 -11.87 2.73
CA PRO A 442 27.76 -13.04 3.58
C PRO A 442 27.20 -12.78 4.99
N GLY A 443 26.13 -13.49 5.35
CA GLY A 443 25.53 -13.49 6.68
C GLY A 443 24.53 -14.66 6.84
N THR A 444 24.42 -15.18 8.06
CA THR A 444 23.41 -16.20 8.41
C THR A 444 22.06 -15.53 8.57
N TYR A 445 21.14 -15.76 7.63
CA TYR A 445 19.76 -15.28 7.71
C TYR A 445 18.86 -16.34 8.38
N PRO A 446 18.04 -15.97 9.37
CA PRO A 446 17.03 -16.87 9.90
C PRO A 446 15.94 -17.09 8.86
N SER A 447 15.63 -18.36 8.60
CA SER A 447 14.57 -18.78 7.69
C SER A 447 13.20 -18.24 8.15
N GLY A 448 12.51 -17.48 7.29
CA GLY A 448 11.06 -17.34 7.38
C GLY A 448 10.43 -15.94 7.32
N SER A 449 11.18 -14.83 7.37
CA SER A 449 10.53 -13.48 7.32
C SER A 449 10.86 -12.62 6.10
N TRP A 450 11.96 -12.89 5.39
CA TRP A 450 12.36 -12.10 4.21
C TRP A 450 11.91 -12.68 2.87
N ASP A 451 11.51 -13.95 2.84
CA ASP A 451 11.09 -14.63 1.60
C ASP A 451 9.81 -14.04 0.97
N ASN A 452 9.01 -13.26 1.72
CA ASN A 452 7.71 -12.77 1.25
C ASN A 452 7.69 -11.36 0.65
N ILE A 453 8.78 -10.57 0.73
CA ILE A 453 8.72 -9.15 0.34
C ILE A 453 9.46 -8.85 -0.97
N THR A 454 10.52 -9.58 -1.32
CA THR A 454 11.38 -9.22 -2.46
C THR A 454 11.38 -10.21 -3.62
N GLY A 455 10.77 -11.40 -3.47
CA GLY A 455 10.74 -12.42 -4.53
C GLY A 455 12.12 -12.97 -4.92
N VAL A 456 13.17 -12.70 -4.14
CA VAL A 456 14.54 -13.21 -4.37
C VAL A 456 14.84 -14.30 -3.34
N HIS A 457 14.82 -15.55 -3.79
CA HIS A 457 15.25 -16.69 -2.98
C HIS A 457 16.79 -16.79 -2.98
N CYS A 458 17.48 -16.26 -1.96
CA CYS A 458 18.88 -16.65 -1.70
C CYS A 458 18.84 -17.98 -0.91
N PHE A 459 19.00 -19.13 -1.57
CA PHE A 459 19.21 -20.40 -0.88
C PHE A 459 20.55 -20.37 -0.13
N ALA A 460 20.59 -20.96 1.07
CA ALA A 460 21.78 -20.98 1.95
C ALA A 460 23.05 -21.58 1.30
N ASP A 461 22.91 -22.25 0.15
CA ASP A 461 23.99 -22.99 -0.52
C ASP A 461 24.46 -22.36 -1.86
N GLY A 462 23.95 -21.20 -2.27
CA GLY A 462 24.52 -20.44 -3.40
C GLY A 462 24.39 -21.06 -4.80
N GLU A 463 23.47 -22.02 -5.02
CA GLU A 463 23.16 -22.52 -6.37
C GLU A 463 21.88 -21.89 -6.93
N GLU A 464 22.00 -21.27 -8.10
CA GLU A 464 20.87 -20.82 -8.93
C GLU A 464 20.13 -22.04 -9.50
N GLY A 465 18.98 -22.38 -8.93
CA GLY A 465 18.09 -23.42 -9.46
C GLY A 465 17.32 -22.91 -10.68
N GLY A 466 17.81 -23.18 -11.88
CA GLY A 466 17.06 -22.99 -13.12
C GLY A 466 15.88 -23.97 -13.23
N TRP A 467 14.68 -23.46 -13.51
CA TRP A 467 13.50 -24.27 -13.77
C TRP A 467 13.54 -24.86 -15.18
N GLY A 468 13.36 -26.18 -15.27
CA GLY A 468 13.09 -26.94 -16.50
C GLY A 468 11.73 -27.62 -16.41
#